data_AF-A0A2K8VGK6-F1
#
_entry.id   AF-A0A2K8VGK6-F1
#
_cell.length_a   1.000
_cell.length_b   1.000
_cell.length_c   1.000
_cell.angle_alpha   90.00
_cell.angle_beta   90.00
_cell.angle_gamma   90.00
#
_symmetry.space_group_name_H-M   'P 1'
#
loop_
_entity.id
_entity.type
_entity.pdbx_description
1 polymer ?
#
loop_
_entity_poly.entity_id
_entity_poly.type
_entity_poly.pdbx_seq_one_letter_code
_entity_poly.pdbx_strand_id
1 'polypeptide(L)'
;METIKIFFLLYFLVYTSFSQTKSKVALNKAKQAIDLMDEGRIDESISILEESQKLDPKNYLYPYEIAYAYVLKKDYNNAIKVIKKVKKLDSINSQVYQLSGNCYSYLGKKDKAIKEYEEGIERFPNAGNLYLEKANVLIDQEQYEKAIENYEKGIEVDPNYPSNYYRLALIYLNSSDKLTGLIYGEIFMNLERTTERTREMSKALYDTYESSIILGEEESRIDFCELIIDASKLSSENEIQLPFCAIFGKNFVLSIIEIKYFNLESLALMRKRFIANFYTQDHKKYPNVLFDYHKKMLDKGYFETYNRYLFQIGAQDEFDEWLLNHKEDFDQFVKWYTNPENIINVTSTNRLKK
;
A
#
# COMPACT_ATOMS: atom_id res chain seq x y z
N MET A 1 21.89 -62.54 -21.81
CA MET A 1 22.26 -61.12 -21.59
C MET A 1 22.10 -60.42 -22.92
N GLU A 2 21.44 -59.30 -23.12
CA GLU A 2 20.56 -58.43 -22.34
C GLU A 2 19.91 -57.53 -23.42
N THR A 3 18.59 -57.53 -23.56
CA THR A 3 17.88 -56.58 -24.42
C THR A 3 16.77 -55.95 -23.61
N ILE A 4 17.08 -54.86 -22.91
CA ILE A 4 16.10 -54.06 -22.17
C ILE A 4 16.48 -52.57 -22.22
N LYS A 5 15.46 -51.74 -22.51
CA LYS A 5 15.28 -50.30 -22.19
C LYS A 5 15.92 -49.22 -23.08
N ILE A 6 15.28 -48.93 -24.21
CA ILE A 6 15.08 -47.55 -24.72
C ILE A 6 13.60 -47.39 -25.09
N PHE A 7 12.72 -47.18 -24.11
CA PHE A 7 11.30 -46.87 -24.36
C PHE A 7 10.73 -45.82 -23.39
N PHE A 8 11.54 -45.23 -22.50
CA PHE A 8 11.05 -44.36 -21.41
C PHE A 8 11.16 -42.85 -21.69
N LEU A 9 11.90 -42.38 -22.72
CA LEU A 9 12.08 -40.94 -22.96
C LEU A 9 11.00 -40.27 -23.85
N LEU A 10 10.41 -41.00 -24.81
CA LEU A 10 9.38 -40.46 -25.71
C LEU A 10 8.00 -40.32 -25.03
N TYR A 11 7.69 -41.19 -24.07
CA TYR A 11 6.45 -41.11 -23.28
C TYR A 11 6.45 -39.86 -22.38
N PHE A 12 7.61 -39.47 -21.85
CA PHE A 12 7.69 -38.30 -20.95
C PHE A 12 7.41 -36.98 -21.69
N LEU A 13 7.94 -36.82 -22.91
CA LEU A 13 7.77 -35.60 -23.71
C LEU A 13 6.32 -35.38 -24.19
N VAL A 14 5.61 -36.45 -24.54
CA VAL A 14 4.19 -36.38 -24.93
C VAL A 14 3.30 -36.08 -23.71
N TYR A 15 3.59 -36.67 -22.55
CA TYR A 15 2.82 -36.37 -21.34
C TYR A 15 3.02 -34.93 -20.87
N THR A 16 4.22 -34.37 -21.01
CA THR A 16 4.46 -32.96 -20.67
C THR A 16 3.71 -32.01 -21.59
N SER A 17 3.65 -32.29 -22.90
CA SER A 17 2.92 -31.42 -23.85
C SER A 17 1.39 -31.52 -23.68
N PHE A 18 0.86 -32.72 -23.42
CA PHE A 18 -0.56 -32.92 -23.11
C PHE A 18 -0.97 -32.31 -21.76
N SER A 19 -0.14 -32.45 -20.73
CA SER A 19 -0.38 -31.81 -19.42
C SER A 19 -0.38 -30.29 -19.53
N GLN A 20 0.58 -29.73 -20.28
CA GLN A 20 0.66 -28.29 -20.54
C GLN A 20 -0.56 -27.77 -21.30
N THR A 21 -1.11 -28.58 -22.22
CA THR A 21 -2.33 -28.25 -22.95
C THR A 21 -3.55 -28.23 -22.03
N LYS A 22 -3.70 -29.21 -21.12
CA LYS A 22 -4.81 -29.24 -20.15
C LYS A 22 -4.77 -28.07 -19.16
N SER A 23 -3.60 -27.75 -18.60
CA SER A 23 -3.44 -26.60 -17.70
C SER A 23 -3.79 -25.28 -18.40
N LYS A 24 -3.43 -25.11 -19.68
CA LYS A 24 -3.81 -23.91 -20.44
C LYS A 24 -5.32 -23.80 -20.67
N VAL A 25 -5.98 -24.92 -20.99
CA VAL A 25 -7.44 -24.97 -21.14
C VAL A 25 -8.14 -24.67 -19.80
N ALA A 26 -7.67 -25.27 -18.71
CA ALA A 26 -8.19 -25.02 -17.37
C ALA A 26 -8.04 -23.55 -16.96
N LEU A 27 -6.89 -22.92 -17.24
CA LEU A 27 -6.68 -21.51 -16.96
C LEU A 27 -7.60 -20.59 -17.78
N ASN A 28 -7.84 -20.90 -19.05
CA ASN A 28 -8.76 -20.11 -19.88
C ASN A 28 -10.21 -20.23 -19.39
N LYS A 29 -10.64 -21.42 -18.99
CA LYS A 29 -11.95 -21.63 -18.36
C LYS A 29 -12.06 -20.86 -17.04
N ALA A 30 -11.03 -20.87 -16.21
CA ALA A 30 -11.02 -20.12 -14.97
C ALA A 30 -11.14 -18.60 -15.19
N LYS A 31 -10.51 -18.05 -16.23
CA LYS A 31 -10.69 -16.63 -16.59
C LYS A 31 -12.15 -16.32 -16.94
N GLN A 32 -12.78 -17.15 -17.78
CA GLN A 32 -14.22 -17.01 -18.09
C GLN A 32 -15.09 -17.10 -16.84
N ALA A 33 -14.73 -17.97 -15.90
CA ALA A 33 -15.45 -18.10 -14.65
C ALA A 33 -15.30 -16.85 -13.75
N ILE A 34 -14.14 -16.19 -13.75
CA ILE A 34 -13.94 -14.93 -13.04
C ILE A 34 -14.80 -13.82 -13.68
N ASP A 35 -14.84 -13.73 -15.00
CA ASP A 35 -15.72 -12.76 -15.70
C ASP A 35 -17.21 -12.98 -15.30
N LEU A 36 -17.65 -14.23 -15.20
CA LEU A 36 -19.00 -14.56 -14.72
C LEU A 36 -19.25 -14.15 -13.27
N MET A 37 -18.23 -14.17 -12.40
CA MET A 37 -18.37 -13.68 -11.02
C MET A 37 -18.57 -12.17 -11.00
N ASP A 38 -17.85 -11.44 -11.85
CA ASP A 38 -17.98 -9.98 -12.00
C ASP A 38 -19.37 -9.60 -12.55
N GLU A 39 -19.97 -10.44 -13.40
CA GLU A 39 -21.36 -10.33 -13.86
C GLU A 39 -22.42 -10.75 -12.81
N GLY A 40 -22.00 -11.26 -11.65
CA GLY A 40 -22.90 -11.76 -10.60
C GLY A 40 -23.44 -13.18 -10.83
N ARG A 41 -22.99 -13.88 -11.88
CA ARG A 41 -23.39 -15.26 -12.24
C ARG A 41 -22.53 -16.29 -11.48
N ILE A 42 -22.56 -16.20 -10.16
CA ILE A 42 -21.61 -16.90 -9.28
C ILE A 42 -21.73 -18.43 -9.36
N ASP A 43 -22.94 -18.99 -9.45
CA ASP A 43 -23.13 -20.45 -9.49
C ASP A 43 -22.59 -21.07 -10.79
N GLU A 44 -22.74 -20.37 -11.92
CA GLU A 44 -22.18 -20.79 -13.21
C GLU A 44 -20.65 -20.74 -13.18
N SER A 45 -20.08 -19.68 -12.57
CA SER A 45 -18.64 -19.58 -12.34
C SER A 45 -18.11 -20.78 -11.55
N ILE A 46 -18.74 -21.12 -10.42
CA ILE A 46 -18.31 -22.25 -9.59
C ILE A 46 -18.28 -23.54 -10.41
N SER A 47 -19.31 -23.80 -11.23
CA SER A 47 -19.36 -24.99 -12.10
C SER A 47 -18.16 -25.05 -13.06
N ILE A 48 -17.81 -23.94 -13.70
CA ILE A 48 -16.67 -23.87 -14.63
C ILE A 48 -15.34 -23.99 -13.89
N LEU A 49 -15.22 -23.44 -12.68
CA LEU A 49 -14.02 -23.60 -11.86
C LEU A 49 -13.83 -25.04 -11.39
N GLU A 50 -14.91 -25.76 -11.07
CA GLU A 50 -14.84 -27.19 -10.74
C GLU A 50 -14.38 -28.04 -11.93
N GLU A 51 -14.80 -27.71 -13.15
CA GLU A 51 -14.25 -28.32 -14.38
C GLU A 51 -12.76 -28.01 -14.55
N SER A 52 -12.36 -26.76 -14.32
CA SER A 52 -10.97 -26.31 -14.41
C SER A 52 -10.09 -27.07 -13.42
N GLN A 53 -10.57 -27.24 -12.19
CA GLN A 53 -9.90 -28.03 -11.16
C GLN A 53 -9.78 -29.52 -11.53
N LYS A 54 -10.77 -30.11 -12.20
CA LYS A 54 -10.66 -31.51 -12.69
C LYS A 54 -9.60 -31.65 -13.78
N LEU A 55 -9.44 -30.63 -14.63
CA LEU A 55 -8.47 -30.63 -15.73
C LEU A 55 -7.03 -30.40 -15.23
N ASP A 56 -6.85 -29.59 -14.20
CA ASP A 56 -5.55 -29.32 -13.57
C ASP A 56 -5.67 -29.28 -12.03
N PRO A 57 -5.67 -30.46 -11.38
CA PRO A 57 -6.00 -30.59 -9.96
C PRO A 57 -4.91 -30.13 -8.99
N LYS A 58 -3.69 -29.84 -9.49
CA LYS A 58 -2.58 -29.37 -8.65
C LYS A 58 -2.57 -27.86 -8.50
N ASN A 59 -3.23 -27.14 -9.40
CA ASN A 59 -3.27 -25.70 -9.37
C ASN A 59 -4.27 -25.21 -8.32
N TYR A 60 -3.76 -24.51 -7.31
CA TYR A 60 -4.56 -24.00 -6.20
C TYR A 60 -5.51 -22.85 -6.59
N LEU A 61 -5.27 -22.20 -7.73
CA LEU A 61 -6.06 -21.07 -8.20
C LEU A 61 -7.55 -21.42 -8.28
N TYR A 62 -7.90 -22.54 -8.90
CA TYR A 62 -9.32 -22.89 -9.13
C TYR A 62 -10.09 -23.09 -7.82
N PRO A 63 -9.64 -23.93 -6.86
CA PRO A 63 -10.33 -24.04 -5.59
C PRO A 63 -10.22 -22.76 -4.73
N TYR A 64 -9.21 -21.92 -4.94
CA TYR A 64 -9.19 -20.58 -4.33
C TYR A 64 -10.32 -19.70 -4.85
N GLU A 65 -10.51 -19.62 -6.17
CA GLU A 65 -11.61 -18.86 -6.79
C GLU A 65 -12.98 -19.41 -6.42
N ILE A 66 -13.14 -20.73 -6.28
CA ILE A 66 -14.39 -21.34 -5.76
C ILE A 66 -14.65 -20.86 -4.34
N ALA A 67 -13.63 -20.80 -3.48
CA ALA A 67 -13.79 -20.29 -2.13
C ALA A 67 -14.14 -18.79 -2.14
N TYR A 68 -13.53 -18.01 -3.01
CA TYR A 68 -13.84 -16.60 -3.18
C TYR A 68 -15.28 -16.38 -3.68
N ALA A 69 -15.76 -17.20 -4.61
CA ALA A 69 -17.16 -17.23 -5.04
C ALA A 69 -18.12 -17.50 -3.87
N TYR A 70 -17.79 -18.43 -2.96
CA TYR A 70 -18.57 -18.61 -1.74
C TYR A 70 -18.54 -17.38 -0.82
N VAL A 71 -17.42 -16.65 -0.73
CA VAL A 71 -17.33 -15.38 0.00
C VAL A 71 -18.25 -14.32 -0.61
N LEU A 72 -18.31 -14.19 -1.94
CA LEU A 72 -19.25 -13.27 -2.61
C LEU A 72 -20.72 -13.63 -2.29
N LYS A 73 -21.04 -14.92 -2.14
CA LYS A 73 -22.34 -15.40 -1.67
C LYS A 73 -22.57 -15.23 -0.16
N LYS A 74 -21.60 -14.68 0.57
CA LYS A 74 -21.57 -14.61 2.05
C LYS A 74 -21.63 -15.97 2.75
N ASP A 75 -21.31 -17.04 2.04
CA ASP A 75 -21.23 -18.41 2.57
C ASP A 75 -19.81 -18.74 3.05
N TYR A 76 -19.42 -18.04 4.12
CA TYR A 76 -18.08 -18.14 4.68
C TYR A 76 -17.75 -19.56 5.20
N ASN A 77 -18.76 -20.33 5.60
CA ASN A 77 -18.54 -21.70 6.08
C ASN A 77 -18.12 -22.63 4.94
N ASN A 78 -18.75 -22.54 3.77
CA ASN A 78 -18.31 -23.34 2.61
C ASN A 78 -16.99 -22.84 2.03
N ALA A 79 -16.74 -21.53 2.01
CA ALA A 79 -15.43 -20.96 1.66
C ALA A 79 -14.30 -21.56 2.52
N ILE A 80 -14.47 -21.58 3.85
CA ILE A 80 -13.50 -22.19 4.78
C ILE A 80 -13.30 -23.68 4.51
N LYS A 81 -14.36 -24.44 4.22
CA LYS A 81 -14.25 -25.88 3.90
C LYS A 81 -13.39 -26.12 2.66
N VAL A 82 -13.55 -25.29 1.63
CA VAL A 82 -12.73 -25.37 0.40
C VAL A 82 -11.29 -24.99 0.72
N ILE A 83 -11.06 -23.85 1.39
CA ILE A 83 -9.72 -23.35 1.72
C ILE A 83 -8.89 -24.31 2.59
N LYS A 84 -9.53 -25.04 3.51
CA LYS A 84 -8.85 -26.09 4.28
C LYS A 84 -8.23 -27.20 3.42
N LYS A 85 -8.80 -27.47 2.22
CA LYS A 85 -8.20 -28.38 1.25
C LYS A 85 -7.06 -27.69 0.49
N VAL A 86 -7.26 -26.43 0.10
CA VAL A 86 -6.26 -25.62 -0.64
C VAL A 86 -4.96 -25.48 0.15
N LYS A 87 -5.02 -25.25 1.47
CA LYS A 87 -3.83 -25.10 2.33
C LYS A 87 -2.87 -26.29 2.33
N LYS A 88 -3.36 -27.48 1.94
CA LYS A 88 -2.56 -28.71 1.84
C LYS A 88 -1.76 -28.79 0.55
N LEU A 89 -1.97 -27.87 -0.39
CA LEU A 89 -1.23 -27.80 -1.64
C LEU A 89 0.10 -27.06 -1.42
N ASP A 90 1.14 -27.50 -2.14
CA ASP A 90 2.47 -26.90 -2.01
C ASP A 90 2.56 -25.53 -2.72
N SER A 91 1.77 -25.34 -3.78
CA SER A 91 1.87 -24.18 -4.68
C SER A 91 1.08 -22.94 -4.25
N ILE A 92 0.60 -22.87 -3.00
CA ILE A 92 -0.24 -21.74 -2.53
C ILE A 92 0.59 -20.48 -2.23
N ASN A 93 -0.10 -19.35 -2.10
CA ASN A 93 0.47 -18.08 -1.64
C ASN A 93 -0.25 -17.57 -0.36
N SER A 94 0.12 -16.36 0.09
CA SER A 94 -0.46 -15.73 1.29
C SER A 94 -1.96 -15.45 1.18
N GLN A 95 -2.50 -15.26 -0.04
CA GLN A 95 -3.92 -14.93 -0.24
C GLN A 95 -4.84 -16.04 0.28
N VAL A 96 -4.39 -17.30 0.28
CA VAL A 96 -5.16 -18.43 0.85
C VAL A 96 -5.39 -18.25 2.35
N TYR A 97 -4.38 -17.79 3.09
CA TYR A 97 -4.50 -17.51 4.52
C TYR A 97 -5.30 -16.23 4.76
N GLN A 98 -5.09 -15.20 3.93
CA GLN A 98 -5.88 -13.97 3.96
C GLN A 98 -7.38 -14.26 3.82
N LEU A 99 -7.77 -15.01 2.79
CA LEU A 99 -9.17 -15.36 2.53
C LEU A 99 -9.76 -16.21 3.67
N SER A 100 -8.98 -17.14 4.22
CA SER A 100 -9.38 -17.94 5.38
C SER A 100 -9.65 -17.09 6.62
N GLY A 101 -8.72 -16.20 6.96
CA GLY A 101 -8.84 -15.31 8.10
C GLY A 101 -9.99 -14.32 7.93
N ASN A 102 -10.15 -13.74 6.73
CA ASN A 102 -11.26 -12.84 6.40
C ASN A 102 -12.61 -13.54 6.59
N CYS A 103 -12.75 -14.81 6.16
CA CYS A 103 -13.96 -15.60 6.41
C CYS A 103 -14.25 -15.77 7.91
N TYR A 104 -13.23 -16.02 8.74
CA TYR A 104 -13.42 -16.09 10.19
C TYR A 104 -13.76 -14.73 10.80
N SER A 105 -13.16 -13.65 10.30
CA SER A 105 -13.46 -12.27 10.72
C SER A 105 -14.91 -11.92 10.43
N TYR A 106 -15.41 -12.18 9.21
CA TYR A 106 -16.81 -11.96 8.84
C TYR A 106 -17.81 -12.80 9.66
N LEU A 107 -17.37 -13.96 10.18
CA LEU A 107 -18.14 -14.77 11.11
C LEU A 107 -18.05 -14.29 12.58
N GLY A 108 -17.39 -13.17 12.84
CA GLY A 108 -17.15 -12.61 14.19
C GLY A 108 -16.13 -13.40 15.01
N LYS A 109 -15.43 -14.37 14.42
CA LYS A 109 -14.48 -15.27 15.11
C LYS A 109 -13.07 -14.69 15.06
N LYS A 110 -12.88 -13.53 15.69
CA LYS A 110 -11.65 -12.72 15.64
C LYS A 110 -10.38 -13.51 16.01
N ASP A 111 -10.41 -14.30 17.08
CA ASP A 111 -9.24 -15.09 17.50
C ASP A 111 -8.84 -16.15 16.45
N LYS A 112 -9.82 -16.73 15.76
CA LYS A 112 -9.55 -17.67 14.66
C LYS A 112 -8.99 -16.95 13.45
N ALA A 113 -9.48 -15.75 13.14
CA ALA A 113 -8.93 -14.93 12.06
C ALA A 113 -7.45 -14.60 12.33
N ILE A 114 -7.12 -14.14 13.54
CA ILE A 114 -5.74 -13.87 13.95
C ILE A 114 -4.86 -15.11 13.80
N LYS A 115 -5.31 -16.27 14.29
CA LYS A 115 -4.58 -17.53 14.14
C LYS A 115 -4.32 -17.88 12.68
N GLU A 116 -5.29 -17.67 11.80
CA GLU A 116 -5.10 -17.92 10.37
C GLU A 116 -4.06 -16.99 9.73
N TYR A 117 -4.03 -15.72 10.13
CA TYR A 117 -2.99 -14.80 9.66
C TYR A 117 -1.63 -15.15 10.23
N GLU A 118 -1.54 -15.57 11.50
CA GLU A 118 -0.29 -16.02 12.12
C GLU A 118 0.30 -17.25 11.43
N GLU A 119 -0.51 -18.29 11.19
CA GLU A 119 -0.08 -19.46 10.40
C GLU A 119 0.37 -19.05 8.98
N GLY A 120 -0.30 -18.07 8.39
CA GLY A 120 0.09 -17.52 7.09
C GLY A 120 1.41 -16.75 7.14
N ILE A 121 1.64 -15.94 8.18
CA ILE A 121 2.86 -15.16 8.40
C ILE A 121 4.06 -16.10 8.64
N GLU A 122 3.88 -17.20 9.38
CA GLU A 122 4.92 -18.21 9.56
C GLU A 122 5.37 -18.82 8.22
N ARG A 123 4.43 -19.07 7.30
CA ARG A 123 4.73 -19.63 5.98
C ARG A 123 5.20 -18.58 4.96
N PHE A 124 4.70 -17.36 5.07
CA PHE A 124 4.95 -16.25 4.14
C PHE A 124 5.33 -14.98 4.93
N PRO A 125 6.53 -14.94 5.53
CA PRO A 125 6.90 -13.85 6.45
C PRO A 125 6.99 -12.47 5.79
N ASN A 126 7.11 -12.43 4.46
CA ASN A 126 7.20 -11.21 3.65
C ASN A 126 5.87 -10.82 2.98
N ALA A 127 4.74 -11.31 3.49
CA ALA A 127 3.42 -11.05 2.93
C ALA A 127 2.74 -9.87 3.65
N GLY A 128 2.87 -8.65 3.11
CA GLY A 128 2.34 -7.44 3.72
C GLY A 128 0.82 -7.47 3.96
N ASN A 129 0.09 -8.20 3.12
CA ASN A 129 -1.35 -8.40 3.24
C ASN A 129 -1.76 -9.13 4.52
N LEU A 130 -0.94 -10.06 5.04
CA LEU A 130 -1.30 -10.80 6.26
C LEU A 130 -1.14 -9.95 7.52
N TYR A 131 -0.08 -9.13 7.57
CA TYR A 131 0.10 -8.16 8.65
C TYR A 131 -1.01 -7.10 8.65
N LEU A 132 -1.41 -6.63 7.46
CA LEU A 132 -2.56 -5.73 7.30
C LEU A 132 -3.83 -6.33 7.91
N GLU A 133 -4.20 -7.55 7.51
CA GLU A 133 -5.48 -8.11 7.98
C GLU A 133 -5.44 -8.47 9.47
N LYS A 134 -4.29 -8.90 9.99
CA LYS A 134 -4.10 -9.08 11.44
C LYS A 134 -4.28 -7.76 12.18
N ALA A 135 -3.68 -6.68 11.68
CA ALA A 135 -3.84 -5.35 12.24
C ALA A 135 -5.28 -4.85 12.17
N ASN A 136 -6.01 -5.07 11.06
CA ASN A 136 -7.43 -4.73 10.96
C ASN A 136 -8.25 -5.41 12.07
N VAL A 137 -8.04 -6.72 12.32
CA VAL A 137 -8.74 -7.42 13.40
C VAL A 137 -8.33 -6.93 14.78
N LEU A 138 -7.07 -6.51 14.97
CA LEU A 138 -6.61 -5.90 16.22
C LEU A 138 -7.25 -4.52 16.47
N ILE A 139 -7.45 -3.71 15.42
CA ILE A 139 -8.25 -2.47 15.50
C ILE A 139 -9.68 -2.80 15.95
N ASP A 140 -10.32 -3.82 15.36
CA ASP A 140 -11.66 -4.25 15.78
C ASP A 140 -11.70 -4.76 17.23
N GLN A 141 -10.55 -5.12 17.81
CA GLN A 141 -10.40 -5.50 19.21
C GLN A 141 -9.90 -4.34 20.10
N GLU A 142 -9.84 -3.11 19.57
CA GLU A 142 -9.37 -1.90 20.27
C GLU A 142 -7.91 -2.00 20.76
N GLN A 143 -7.11 -2.89 20.15
CA GLN A 143 -5.68 -3.06 20.45
C GLN A 143 -4.84 -2.21 19.50
N TYR A 144 -4.96 -0.88 19.62
CA TYR A 144 -4.41 0.09 18.67
C TYR A 144 -2.89 0.04 18.53
N GLU A 145 -2.15 -0.07 19.63
CA GLU A 145 -0.67 -0.09 19.60
C GLU A 145 -0.17 -1.32 18.84
N LYS A 146 -0.75 -2.50 19.12
CA LYS A 146 -0.41 -3.74 18.42
C LYS A 146 -0.80 -3.69 16.94
N ALA A 147 -1.92 -3.04 16.61
CA ALA A 147 -2.32 -2.86 15.23
C ALA A 147 -1.31 -2.00 14.46
N ILE A 148 -0.87 -0.87 15.04
CA ILE A 148 0.17 0.00 14.47
C ILE A 148 1.46 -0.79 14.26
N GLU A 149 1.91 -1.55 15.26
CA GLU A 149 3.09 -2.41 15.14
C GLU A 149 2.97 -3.41 13.97
N ASN A 150 1.80 -4.01 13.76
CA ASN A 150 1.58 -4.94 12.66
C ASN A 150 1.56 -4.24 11.30
N TYR A 151 0.89 -3.09 11.16
CA TYR A 151 0.95 -2.32 9.91
C TYR A 151 2.39 -1.88 9.57
N GLU A 152 3.14 -1.40 10.58
CA GLU A 152 4.54 -1.02 10.41
C GLU A 152 5.42 -2.21 10.02
N LYS A 153 5.16 -3.39 10.61
CA LYS A 153 5.85 -4.62 10.21
C LYS A 153 5.49 -5.02 8.77
N GLY A 154 4.24 -4.82 8.36
CA GLY A 154 3.80 -5.00 6.98
C GLY A 154 4.56 -4.14 5.98
N ILE A 155 4.81 -2.86 6.31
CA ILE A 155 5.68 -1.96 5.53
C ILE A 155 7.12 -2.46 5.49
N GLU A 156 7.65 -2.93 6.61
CA GLU A 156 9.03 -3.40 6.70
C GLU A 156 9.28 -4.62 5.80
N VAL A 157 8.37 -5.59 5.80
CA VAL A 157 8.57 -6.87 5.09
C VAL A 157 8.06 -6.86 3.65
N ASP A 158 7.11 -5.99 3.33
CA ASP A 158 6.57 -5.80 1.98
C ASP A 158 6.34 -4.30 1.72
N PRO A 159 7.43 -3.54 1.45
CA PRO A 159 7.36 -2.08 1.32
C PRO A 159 6.50 -1.60 0.17
N ASN A 160 6.18 -2.46 -0.81
CA ASN A 160 5.37 -2.12 -1.97
C ASN A 160 3.88 -2.41 -1.76
N TYR A 161 3.47 -2.93 -0.60
CA TYR A 161 2.06 -3.20 -0.30
C TYR A 161 1.35 -1.94 0.23
N PRO A 162 0.57 -1.21 -0.60
CA PRO A 162 0.16 0.16 -0.30
C PRO A 162 -0.82 0.27 0.88
N SER A 163 -1.62 -0.79 1.10
CA SER A 163 -2.68 -0.76 2.11
C SER A 163 -2.17 -0.58 3.54
N ASN A 164 -0.95 -1.02 3.86
CA ASN A 164 -0.36 -0.79 5.19
C ASN A 164 -0.08 0.71 5.42
N TYR A 165 0.44 1.40 4.40
CA TYR A 165 0.63 2.85 4.46
C TYR A 165 -0.70 3.59 4.55
N TYR A 166 -1.71 3.20 3.76
CA TYR A 166 -3.04 3.81 3.81
C TYR A 166 -3.65 3.74 5.22
N ARG A 167 -3.60 2.57 5.87
CA ARG A 167 -4.14 2.41 7.22
C ARG A 167 -3.38 3.24 8.25
N LEU A 168 -2.05 3.23 8.22
CA LEU A 168 -1.26 4.05 9.13
C LEU A 168 -1.46 5.54 8.88
N ALA A 169 -1.55 5.97 7.62
CA ALA A 169 -1.80 7.36 7.27
C ALA A 169 -3.10 7.86 7.92
N LEU A 170 -4.21 7.13 7.75
CA LEU A 170 -5.48 7.50 8.38
C LEU A 170 -5.41 7.56 9.91
N ILE A 171 -4.68 6.64 10.55
CA ILE A 171 -4.49 6.67 12.01
C ILE A 171 -3.70 7.92 12.42
N TYR A 172 -2.58 8.19 11.76
CA TYR A 172 -1.66 9.25 12.15
C TYR A 172 -2.15 10.65 11.80
N LEU A 173 -2.87 10.83 10.68
CA LEU A 173 -3.50 12.11 10.31
C LEU A 173 -4.54 12.56 11.36
N ASN A 174 -5.13 11.62 12.11
CA ASN A 174 -6.05 11.88 13.22
C ASN A 174 -5.37 11.85 14.60
N SER A 175 -4.04 11.92 14.65
CA SER A 175 -3.24 11.89 15.88
C SER A 175 -2.43 13.18 16.08
N SER A 176 -1.69 13.29 17.17
CA SER A 176 -0.73 14.39 17.36
C SER A 176 0.51 14.26 16.45
N ASP A 177 0.78 13.09 15.86
CA ASP A 177 1.87 12.87 14.90
C ASP A 177 1.34 12.85 13.45
N LYS A 178 0.83 14.00 13.01
CA LYS A 178 0.28 14.18 11.66
C LYS A 178 1.37 14.05 10.59
N LEU A 179 2.63 14.38 10.91
CA LEU A 179 3.77 14.27 10.00
C LEU A 179 3.95 12.84 9.48
N THR A 180 3.91 11.84 10.36
CA THR A 180 3.96 10.44 9.96
C THR A 180 2.80 10.09 9.02
N GLY A 181 1.61 10.62 9.30
CA GLY A 181 0.42 10.46 8.47
C GLY A 181 0.58 11.05 7.07
N LEU A 182 1.12 12.26 6.97
CA LEU A 182 1.40 12.94 5.70
C LEU A 182 2.39 12.15 4.84
N ILE A 183 3.48 11.66 5.44
CA ILE A 183 4.51 10.89 4.73
C ILE A 183 3.95 9.55 4.23
N TYR A 184 3.30 8.77 5.10
CA TYR A 184 2.75 7.48 4.68
C TYR A 184 1.59 7.63 3.70
N GLY A 185 0.73 8.63 3.88
CA GLY A 185 -0.37 8.91 2.97
C GLY A 185 0.13 9.27 1.58
N GLU A 186 1.19 10.08 1.50
CA GLU A 186 1.78 10.42 0.21
C GLU A 186 2.56 9.25 -0.43
N ILE A 187 3.25 8.41 0.35
CA ILE A 187 3.83 7.16 -0.18
C ILE A 187 2.72 6.26 -0.75
N PHE A 188 1.61 6.11 -0.05
CA PHE A 188 0.44 5.39 -0.54
C PHE A 188 -0.06 5.94 -1.88
N MET A 189 -0.21 7.27 -2.02
CA MET A 189 -0.63 7.94 -3.25
C MET A 189 0.32 7.70 -4.43
N ASN A 190 1.58 7.36 -4.15
CA ASN A 190 2.58 7.07 -5.18
C ASN A 190 2.65 5.59 -5.56
N LEU A 191 2.28 4.68 -4.65
CA LEU A 191 2.24 3.23 -4.90
C LEU A 191 0.91 2.78 -5.50
N GLU A 192 -0.20 3.36 -5.04
CA GLU A 192 -1.55 3.15 -5.58
C GLU A 192 -2.03 4.44 -6.23
N ARG A 193 -2.48 4.37 -7.47
CA ARG A 193 -2.84 5.54 -8.28
C ARG A 193 -4.23 5.38 -8.87
N THR A 194 -4.99 6.47 -8.87
CA THR A 194 -6.28 6.56 -9.57
C THR A 194 -7.33 5.57 -9.05
N THR A 195 -7.45 5.45 -7.73
CA THR A 195 -8.50 4.66 -7.05
C THR A 195 -9.38 5.56 -6.18
N GLU A 196 -10.54 5.04 -5.75
CA GLU A 196 -11.40 5.77 -4.79
C GLU A 196 -10.64 6.11 -3.50
N ARG A 197 -9.82 5.19 -2.99
CA ARG A 197 -8.98 5.41 -1.80
C ARG A 197 -7.98 6.54 -1.99
N THR A 198 -7.43 6.69 -3.20
CA THR A 198 -6.53 7.82 -3.49
C THR A 198 -7.25 9.16 -3.49
N ARG A 199 -8.56 9.20 -3.82
CA ARG A 199 -9.34 10.43 -3.69
C ARG A 199 -9.56 10.83 -2.24
N GLU A 200 -9.93 9.86 -1.41
CA GLU A 200 -10.08 10.07 0.03
C GLU A 200 -8.76 10.57 0.65
N MET A 201 -7.64 9.91 0.33
CA MET A 201 -6.34 10.30 0.85
C MET A 201 -5.89 11.68 0.34
N SER A 202 -6.12 12.00 -0.94
CA SER A 202 -5.84 13.33 -1.50
C SER A 202 -6.49 14.45 -0.68
N LYS A 203 -7.78 14.26 -0.33
CA LYS A 203 -8.51 15.19 0.54
C LYS A 203 -7.90 15.26 1.94
N ALA A 204 -7.70 14.10 2.58
CA ALA A 204 -7.19 14.03 3.95
C ALA A 204 -5.80 14.69 4.10
N LEU A 205 -4.92 14.51 3.12
CA LEU A 205 -3.61 15.15 3.09
C LEU A 205 -3.73 16.67 3.00
N TYR A 206 -4.59 17.19 2.12
CA TYR A 206 -4.81 18.63 1.97
C TYR A 206 -5.41 19.25 3.24
N ASP A 207 -6.51 18.68 3.76
CA ASP A 207 -7.15 19.13 4.99
C ASP A 207 -6.15 19.16 6.18
N THR A 208 -5.24 18.19 6.22
CA THR A 208 -4.20 18.14 7.25
C THR A 208 -3.18 19.27 7.09
N TYR A 209 -2.74 19.58 5.87
CA TYR A 209 -1.88 20.74 5.63
C TYR A 209 -2.59 22.05 5.97
N GLU A 210 -3.84 22.22 5.55
CA GLU A 210 -4.64 23.42 5.79
C GLU A 210 -4.84 23.67 7.30
N SER A 211 -5.24 22.64 8.04
CA SER A 211 -5.44 22.76 9.49
C SER A 211 -4.14 22.86 10.31
N SER A 212 -3.01 22.40 9.76
CA SER A 212 -1.73 22.39 10.45
C SER A 212 -0.86 23.62 10.16
N ILE A 213 -1.25 24.49 9.22
CA ILE A 213 -0.50 25.70 8.89
C ILE A 213 -1.37 26.92 9.16
N ILE A 214 -0.91 27.80 10.04
CA ILE A 214 -1.51 29.11 10.25
C ILE A 214 -0.58 30.16 9.64
N LEU A 215 -1.14 31.02 8.79
CA LEU A 215 -0.44 32.13 8.15
C LEU A 215 -1.18 33.42 8.49
N GLY A 216 -0.46 34.39 9.04
CA GLY A 216 -1.04 35.66 9.46
C GLY A 216 0.01 36.76 9.58
N GLU A 217 -0.44 37.99 9.77
CA GLU A 217 0.44 39.14 9.94
C GLU A 217 1.12 39.15 11.33
N GLU A 218 0.41 38.67 12.35
CA GLU A 218 0.90 38.62 13.74
C GLU A 218 1.53 37.28 14.10
N GLU A 219 1.03 36.17 13.54
CA GLU A 219 1.51 34.82 13.81
C GLU A 219 1.47 33.96 12.54
N SER A 220 2.60 33.30 12.28
CA SER A 220 2.66 32.17 11.34
C SER A 220 3.28 30.98 12.06
N ARG A 221 2.56 29.85 12.08
CA ARG A 221 2.98 28.64 12.80
C ARG A 221 2.59 27.37 12.07
N ILE A 222 3.24 26.29 12.47
CA ILE A 222 2.97 24.93 11.99
C ILE A 222 2.66 23.99 13.17
N ASP A 223 1.82 22.99 12.95
CA ASP A 223 1.40 21.99 13.93
C ASP A 223 1.28 20.59 13.28
N PHE A 224 2.42 20.03 12.89
CA PHE A 224 2.49 18.72 12.24
C PHE A 224 2.80 17.55 13.19
N CYS A 225 3.49 17.82 14.30
CA CYS A 225 3.88 16.79 15.25
C CYS A 225 4.24 17.39 16.60
N GLU A 226 3.92 16.67 17.68
CA GLU A 226 4.34 17.01 19.04
C GLU A 226 5.79 16.55 19.30
N LEU A 227 6.63 17.45 19.81
CA LEU A 227 8.04 17.17 20.07
C LEU A 227 8.30 17.03 21.57
N ILE A 228 8.54 15.80 22.02
CA ILE A 228 9.00 15.50 23.38
C ILE A 228 10.44 14.98 23.30
N ILE A 229 11.39 15.71 23.89
CA ILE A 229 12.81 15.33 23.95
C ILE A 229 13.15 14.88 25.37
N ASP A 230 13.40 13.58 25.54
CA ASP A 230 13.89 13.02 26.80
C ASP A 230 15.42 13.16 26.88
N ALA A 231 15.87 14.20 27.59
CA ALA A 231 17.29 14.49 27.76
C ALA A 231 18.06 13.36 28.48
N SER A 232 17.39 12.47 29.23
CA SER A 232 18.05 11.34 29.90
C SER A 232 18.55 10.27 28.92
N LYS A 233 18.01 10.25 27.70
CA LYS A 233 18.42 9.35 26.62
C LYS A 233 19.53 9.92 25.73
N LEU A 234 19.95 11.17 25.99
CA LEU A 234 21.02 11.82 25.25
C LEU A 234 22.37 11.54 25.93
N SER A 235 23.33 11.02 25.16
CA SER A 235 24.71 10.86 25.62
C SER A 235 25.55 12.04 25.16
N SER A 236 26.36 12.60 26.06
CA SER A 236 27.34 13.65 25.74
C SER A 236 28.52 13.15 24.90
N GLU A 237 28.68 11.84 24.76
CA GLU A 237 29.79 11.21 24.04
C GLU A 237 29.51 11.01 22.54
N ASN A 238 28.25 11.10 22.12
CA ASN A 238 27.83 10.93 20.73
C ASN A 238 27.20 12.20 20.15
N GLU A 239 27.26 12.34 18.82
CA GLU A 239 26.54 13.42 18.13
C GLU A 239 25.03 13.30 18.42
N ILE A 240 24.44 14.34 19.01
CA ILE A 240 23.02 14.38 19.35
C ILE A 240 22.21 14.42 18.05
N GLN A 241 21.56 13.32 17.71
CA GLN A 241 20.61 13.26 16.60
C GLN A 241 19.22 13.66 17.12
N LEU A 242 18.71 14.81 16.66
CA LEU A 242 17.38 15.28 17.02
C LEU A 242 16.29 14.39 16.38
N PRO A 243 15.10 14.28 17.01
CA PRO A 243 13.96 13.59 16.40
C PRO A 243 13.62 14.17 15.02
N PHE A 244 13.18 13.31 14.11
CA PHE A 244 12.86 13.72 12.73
C PHE A 244 11.81 14.84 12.67
N CYS A 245 10.80 14.81 13.56
CA CYS A 245 9.82 15.88 13.72
C CYS A 245 10.46 17.27 13.92
N ALA A 246 11.49 17.37 14.77
CA ALA A 246 12.17 18.63 15.03
C ALA A 246 12.88 19.16 13.78
N ILE A 247 13.53 18.27 13.03
CA ILE A 247 14.24 18.62 11.80
C ILE A 247 13.27 18.99 10.69
N PHE A 248 12.17 18.26 10.55
CA PHE A 248 11.10 18.61 9.63
C PHE A 248 10.52 19.98 9.96
N GLY A 249 10.13 20.20 11.22
CA GLY A 249 9.55 21.46 11.69
C GLY A 249 10.48 22.66 11.45
N LYS A 250 11.77 22.53 11.78
CA LYS A 250 12.80 23.55 11.49
C LYS A 250 12.84 23.91 10.00
N ASN A 251 12.87 22.92 9.11
CA ASN A 251 12.99 23.19 7.67
C ASN A 251 11.68 23.73 7.07
N PHE A 252 10.54 23.30 7.61
CA PHE A 252 9.22 23.69 7.10
C PHE A 252 8.83 25.08 7.60
N VAL A 253 9.13 25.46 8.84
CA VAL A 253 8.84 26.83 9.32
C VAL A 253 9.64 27.88 8.54
N LEU A 254 10.87 27.55 8.08
CA LEU A 254 11.63 28.40 7.17
C LEU A 254 11.00 28.50 5.78
N SER A 255 10.19 27.52 5.37
CA SER A 255 9.58 27.48 4.05
C SER A 255 8.35 28.41 3.93
N ILE A 256 7.69 28.69 5.06
CA ILE A 256 6.46 29.51 5.12
C ILE A 256 6.71 31.02 5.25
N ILE A 257 7.98 31.44 5.39
CA ILE A 257 8.36 32.85 5.53
C ILE A 257 7.82 33.67 4.34
N GLU A 258 7.22 34.83 4.63
CA GLU A 258 6.61 35.76 3.66
C GLU A 258 5.37 35.21 2.91
N ILE A 259 4.86 34.04 3.26
CA ILE A 259 3.63 33.50 2.69
C ILE A 259 2.45 33.92 3.55
N LYS A 260 1.46 34.58 2.93
CA LYS A 260 0.33 35.21 3.63
C LYS A 260 -0.97 34.39 3.61
N TYR A 261 -1.13 33.52 2.62
CA TYR A 261 -2.38 32.79 2.39
C TYR A 261 -2.09 31.33 2.08
N PHE A 262 -2.97 30.44 2.55
CA PHE A 262 -2.91 29.02 2.25
C PHE A 262 -3.81 28.71 1.05
N ASN A 263 -3.23 28.11 -0.01
CA ASN A 263 -3.91 27.63 -1.21
C ASN A 263 -2.97 26.62 -1.93
N LEU A 264 -3.38 26.04 -3.06
CA LEU A 264 -2.55 25.05 -3.78
C LEU A 264 -1.19 25.61 -4.24
N GLU A 265 -1.17 26.85 -4.71
CA GLU A 265 0.06 27.50 -5.19
C GLU A 265 1.04 27.73 -4.04
N SER A 266 0.57 28.30 -2.93
CA SER A 266 1.41 28.57 -1.78
C SER A 266 1.86 27.27 -1.10
N LEU A 267 1.02 26.23 -1.07
CA LEU A 267 1.41 24.91 -0.56
C LEU A 267 2.50 24.26 -1.43
N ALA A 268 2.38 24.32 -2.75
CA ALA A 268 3.44 23.84 -3.64
C ALA A 268 4.76 24.61 -3.42
N LEU A 269 4.69 25.93 -3.22
CA LEU A 269 5.84 26.78 -2.91
C LEU A 269 6.47 26.43 -1.54
N MET A 270 5.66 26.28 -0.50
CA MET A 270 6.10 25.86 0.85
C MET A 270 6.83 24.53 0.79
N ARG A 271 6.27 23.54 0.09
CA ARG A 271 6.87 22.21 -0.05
C ARG A 271 8.15 22.23 -0.88
N LYS A 272 8.22 23.07 -1.93
CA LYS A 272 9.44 23.28 -2.73
C LYS A 272 10.56 23.89 -1.89
N ARG A 273 10.27 24.95 -1.13
CA ARG A 273 11.21 25.61 -0.22
C ARG A 273 11.67 24.65 0.89
N PHE A 274 10.76 23.84 1.44
CA PHE A 274 11.09 22.81 2.41
C PHE A 274 12.15 21.84 1.88
N ILE A 275 11.97 21.29 0.67
CA ILE A 275 12.95 20.37 0.07
C ILE A 275 14.30 21.07 -0.15
N ALA A 276 14.30 22.33 -0.59
CA ALA A 276 15.55 23.10 -0.73
C ALA A 276 16.29 23.26 0.62
N ASN A 277 15.57 23.62 1.68
CA ASN A 277 16.12 23.76 3.03
C ASN A 277 16.69 22.42 3.53
N PHE A 278 15.88 21.35 3.43
CA PHE A 278 16.22 20.02 3.92
C PHE A 278 17.45 19.41 3.23
N TYR A 279 17.55 19.54 1.90
CA TYR A 279 18.70 19.03 1.14
C TYR A 279 19.97 19.84 1.34
N THR A 280 19.88 21.07 1.82
CA THR A 280 21.07 21.88 2.11
C THR A 280 21.81 21.34 3.34
N GLN A 281 21.10 20.87 4.38
CA GLN A 281 21.71 20.60 5.68
C GLN A 281 21.46 19.20 6.25
N ASP A 282 20.26 18.62 6.04
CA ASP A 282 19.78 17.52 6.89
C ASP A 282 19.64 16.18 6.14
N HIS A 283 19.46 16.17 4.81
CA HIS A 283 19.15 14.96 4.04
C HIS A 283 20.11 13.78 4.25
N LYS A 284 21.41 14.04 4.46
CA LYS A 284 22.41 12.97 4.69
C LYS A 284 22.22 12.27 6.03
N LYS A 285 21.79 13.00 7.05
CA LYS A 285 21.55 12.48 8.40
C LYS A 285 20.16 11.87 8.56
N TYR A 286 19.21 12.36 7.75
CA TYR A 286 17.81 11.96 7.77
C TYR A 286 17.36 11.53 6.37
N PRO A 287 17.91 10.43 5.80
CA PRO A 287 17.49 9.95 4.49
C PRO A 287 15.99 9.65 4.49
N ASN A 288 15.28 10.09 3.45
CA ASN A 288 13.85 9.90 3.33
C ASN A 288 13.46 9.71 1.86
N VAL A 289 12.94 8.53 1.53
CA VAL A 289 12.60 8.11 0.17
C VAL A 289 11.61 9.05 -0.52
N LEU A 290 10.66 9.62 0.24
CA LEU A 290 9.65 10.50 -0.31
C LEU A 290 10.27 11.84 -0.70
N PHE A 291 11.18 12.35 0.13
CA PHE A 291 11.89 13.60 -0.18
C PHE A 291 12.89 13.40 -1.32
N ASP A 292 13.50 12.22 -1.46
CA ASP A 292 14.32 11.88 -2.64
C ASP A 292 13.48 11.87 -3.91
N TYR A 293 12.26 11.36 -3.82
CA TYR A 293 11.31 11.37 -4.91
C TYR A 293 10.83 12.79 -5.27
N HIS A 294 10.60 13.65 -4.27
CA HIS A 294 10.34 15.08 -4.45
C HIS A 294 11.50 15.78 -5.15
N LYS A 295 12.73 15.50 -4.74
CA LYS A 295 13.94 16.06 -5.36
C LYS A 295 14.06 15.64 -6.82
N LYS A 296 13.81 14.37 -7.14
CA LYS A 296 13.73 13.87 -8.53
C LYS A 296 12.69 14.65 -9.36
N MET A 297 11.50 14.91 -8.80
CA MET A 297 10.46 15.69 -9.48
C MET A 297 10.84 17.15 -9.68
N LEU A 298 11.53 17.78 -8.71
CA LEU A 298 12.06 19.14 -8.84
C LEU A 298 13.05 19.24 -10.00
N ASP A 299 13.99 18.30 -10.08
CA ASP A 299 15.01 18.26 -11.14
C ASP A 299 14.41 18.02 -12.53
N LYS A 300 13.21 17.44 -12.60
CA LYS A 300 12.45 17.22 -13.84
C LYS A 300 11.45 18.34 -14.16
N GLY A 301 11.25 19.30 -13.26
CA GLY A 301 10.25 20.36 -13.43
C GLY A 301 8.80 19.93 -13.17
N TYR A 302 8.57 18.73 -12.62
CA TYR A 302 7.22 18.19 -12.39
C TYR A 302 6.68 18.42 -10.97
N PHE A 303 7.49 18.93 -10.06
CA PHE A 303 7.12 19.01 -8.65
C PHE A 303 5.88 19.87 -8.38
N GLU A 304 5.73 21.01 -9.07
CA GLU A 304 4.55 21.86 -8.89
C GLU A 304 3.28 21.17 -9.38
N THR A 305 3.29 20.63 -10.60
CA THR A 305 2.17 19.88 -11.18
C THR A 305 1.79 18.68 -10.31
N TYR A 306 2.80 17.97 -9.77
CA TYR A 306 2.59 16.87 -8.84
C TYR A 306 1.87 17.31 -7.56
N ASN A 307 2.24 18.46 -6.97
CA ASN A 307 1.58 18.98 -5.77
C ASN A 307 0.11 19.30 -6.03
N ARG A 308 -0.19 19.96 -7.15
CA ARG A 308 -1.57 20.26 -7.55
C ARG A 308 -2.38 18.99 -7.78
N TYR A 309 -1.81 17.98 -8.45
CA TYR A 309 -2.43 16.66 -8.60
C TYR A 309 -2.66 15.94 -7.26
N LEU A 310 -1.67 15.96 -6.36
CA LEU A 310 -1.72 15.25 -5.08
C LEU A 310 -2.88 15.76 -4.21
N PHE A 311 -3.13 17.06 -4.23
CA PHE A 311 -4.12 17.74 -3.38
C PHE A 311 -5.42 18.11 -4.11
N GLN A 312 -5.57 17.70 -5.37
CA GLN A 312 -6.69 18.10 -6.23
C GLN A 312 -8.07 17.85 -5.60
N ILE A 313 -8.25 16.81 -4.78
CA ILE A 313 -9.56 16.54 -4.19
C ILE A 313 -9.85 17.45 -2.98
N GLY A 314 -8.81 17.89 -2.27
CA GLY A 314 -8.96 18.85 -1.16
C GLY A 314 -9.22 20.28 -1.63
N ALA A 315 -8.69 20.65 -2.79
CA ALA A 315 -8.85 21.98 -3.40
C ALA A 315 -9.29 21.87 -4.86
N GLN A 316 -10.45 21.26 -5.08
CA GLN A 316 -10.92 20.90 -6.41
C GLN A 316 -11.13 22.12 -7.32
N ASP A 317 -11.76 23.18 -6.81
CA ASP A 317 -12.02 24.38 -7.61
C ASP A 317 -10.71 25.05 -8.08
N GLU A 318 -9.71 25.15 -7.21
CA GLU A 318 -8.39 25.70 -7.54
C GLU A 318 -7.64 24.83 -8.55
N PHE A 319 -7.73 23.50 -8.41
CA PHE A 319 -7.12 22.58 -9.35
C PHE A 319 -7.76 22.67 -10.73
N ASP A 320 -9.09 22.68 -10.79
CA ASP A 320 -9.85 22.76 -12.04
C ASP A 320 -9.57 24.09 -12.77
N GLU A 321 -9.53 25.23 -12.05
CA GLU A 321 -9.14 26.52 -12.62
C GLU A 321 -7.71 26.51 -13.18
N TRP A 322 -6.76 25.97 -12.41
CA TRP A 322 -5.37 25.86 -12.86
C TRP A 322 -5.25 24.98 -14.11
N LEU A 323 -5.96 23.86 -14.16
CA LEU A 323 -5.89 22.88 -15.24
C LEU A 323 -6.35 23.44 -16.60
N LEU A 324 -7.30 24.40 -16.61
CA LEU A 324 -7.77 25.05 -17.83
C LEU A 324 -6.63 25.67 -18.66
N ASN A 325 -5.61 26.19 -17.99
CA ASN A 325 -4.49 26.88 -18.63
C ASN A 325 -3.19 26.05 -18.68
N HIS A 326 -3.14 24.88 -18.01
CA HIS A 326 -1.93 24.06 -17.87
C HIS A 326 -2.12 22.61 -18.31
N LYS A 327 -3.10 22.36 -19.17
CA LYS A 327 -3.44 21.01 -19.65
C LYS A 327 -2.24 20.29 -20.26
N GLU A 328 -1.44 20.97 -21.07
CA GLU A 328 -0.28 20.36 -21.72
C GLU A 328 0.78 19.92 -20.69
N ASP A 329 1.11 20.79 -19.73
CA ASP A 329 2.05 20.47 -18.65
C ASP A 329 1.53 19.31 -17.79
N PHE A 330 0.23 19.30 -17.50
CA PHE A 330 -0.41 18.22 -16.77
C PHE A 330 -0.36 16.88 -17.53
N ASP A 331 -0.66 16.88 -18.82
CA ASP A 331 -0.62 15.67 -19.64
C ASP A 331 0.83 15.12 -19.76
N GLN A 332 1.83 16.00 -19.85
CA GLN A 332 3.25 15.60 -19.80
C GLN A 332 3.64 15.00 -18.45
N PHE A 333 3.21 15.64 -17.35
CA PHE A 333 3.40 15.12 -16.00
C PHE A 333 2.74 13.74 -15.85
N VAL A 334 1.48 13.57 -16.25
CA VAL A 334 0.75 12.29 -16.14
C VAL A 334 1.48 11.20 -16.91
N LYS A 335 1.94 11.49 -18.14
CA LYS A 335 2.72 10.53 -18.94
C LYS A 335 4.02 10.12 -18.24
N TRP A 336 4.73 11.07 -17.63
CA TRP A 336 5.93 10.76 -16.86
C TRP A 336 5.61 9.97 -15.59
N TYR A 337 4.63 10.44 -14.82
CA TYR A 337 4.26 9.90 -13.52
C TYR A 337 3.79 8.46 -13.64
N THR A 338 2.89 8.17 -14.60
CA THR A 338 2.30 6.83 -14.81
C THR A 338 3.24 5.79 -15.41
N ASN A 339 4.44 6.20 -15.86
CA ASN A 339 5.46 5.23 -16.30
C ASN A 339 5.91 4.37 -15.09
N PRO A 340 5.90 3.03 -15.20
CA PRO A 340 6.33 2.13 -14.12
C PRO A 340 7.75 2.40 -13.59
N GLU A 341 8.65 2.93 -14.42
CA GLU A 341 10.02 3.30 -14.00
C GLU A 341 10.08 4.52 -13.08
N ASN A 342 8.98 5.28 -12.99
CA ASN A 342 8.86 6.47 -12.15
C ASN A 342 8.02 6.23 -10.90
N ILE A 343 7.70 4.99 -10.55
CA ILE A 343 7.14 4.68 -9.24
C ILE A 343 8.21 4.96 -8.17
N ILE A 344 7.79 5.48 -7.01
CA ILE A 344 8.67 5.68 -5.86
C ILE A 344 9.32 4.35 -5.44
N ASN A 345 10.64 4.33 -5.27
CA ASN A 345 11.37 3.10 -4.94
C ASN A 345 11.44 2.88 -3.43
N VAL A 346 10.42 2.23 -2.89
CA VAL A 346 10.26 1.99 -1.45
C VAL A 346 11.02 0.74 -0.98
N THR A 347 11.58 0.79 0.23
CA THR A 347 12.35 -0.30 0.85
C THR A 347 11.98 -0.50 2.32
N SER A 348 12.50 -1.55 2.95
CA SER A 348 12.24 -1.89 4.35
C SER A 348 12.68 -0.81 5.35
N THR A 349 13.54 0.12 4.94
CA THR A 349 14.00 1.24 5.78
C THR A 349 13.04 2.42 5.80
N ASN A 350 11.94 2.37 5.04
CA ASN A 350 10.97 3.47 4.95
C ASN A 350 10.07 3.61 6.16
N ARG A 351 10.05 2.62 7.05
CA ARG A 351 9.42 2.76 8.36
C ARG A 351 10.07 3.95 9.07
N LEU A 352 9.29 4.98 9.35
CA LEU A 352 9.73 6.10 10.17
C LEU A 352 10.03 5.55 11.56
N LYS A 353 11.31 5.54 11.93
CA LYS A 353 11.73 5.14 13.28
C LYS A 353 11.31 6.26 14.23
N LYS A 354 10.51 5.91 15.24
CA LYS A 354 10.16 6.81 16.35
C LYS A 354 11.37 7.13 17.21
#